data_AF-A0A0U4FV44-F1
#
_entry.id   AF-A0A0U4FV44-F1
#
_cell.length_a   1.000
_cell.length_b   1.000
_cell.length_c   1.000
_cell.angle_alpha   90.00
_cell.angle_beta   90.00
_cell.angle_gamma   90.00
#
_symmetry.space_group_name_H-M   'P 1'
#
loop_
_entity.id
_entity.type
_entity.pdbx_description
1 polymer ?
#
loop_
_entity_poly.entity_id
_entity_poly.type
_entity_poly.pdbx_seq_one_letter_code
_entity_poly.pdbx_strand_id
1 'polypeptide(L)'
;MKKYIIFAISFILLFVLFQILSGLVLTYAYTPDIEEAWKMSADAPQETIIRSSGSSFLLTLLIAFAAATITYFIPKKLYSSLY
;
A
#
# COMPACT_ATOMS: atom_id res chain seq x y z
N MET A 1 -16.68 18.47 -8.25
CA MET A 1 -15.36 17.91 -8.62
C MET A 1 -14.19 18.46 -7.80
N LYS A 2 -14.01 19.78 -7.62
CA LYS A 2 -12.85 20.33 -6.84
C LYS A 2 -12.72 19.80 -5.40
N LYS A 3 -13.83 19.74 -4.64
CA LYS A 3 -13.83 19.22 -3.25
C LYS A 3 -13.42 17.75 -3.16
N TYR A 4 -13.82 16.94 -4.14
CA TYR A 4 -13.43 15.53 -4.23
C TYR A 4 -11.93 15.38 -4.52
N ILE A 5 -11.41 16.14 -5.49
CA ILE A 5 -9.99 16.09 -5.86
C ILE A 5 -9.10 16.45 -4.67
N ILE A 6 -9.44 17.53 -3.94
CA ILE A 6 -8.68 17.94 -2.75
C ILE A 6 -8.68 16.82 -1.70
N PHE A 7 -9.85 16.24 -1.42
CA PHE A 7 -9.97 15.11 -0.48
C PHE A 7 -9.14 13.90 -0.91
N ALA A 8 -9.24 13.49 -2.19
CA ALA A 8 -8.54 12.33 -2.70
C ALA A 8 -7.01 12.49 -2.62
N ILE A 9 -6.49 13.68 -2.96
CA ILE A 9 -5.06 13.99 -2.83
C ILE A 9 -4.63 13.91 -1.36
N SER A 10 -5.38 14.54 -0.45
CA SER A 10 -5.08 14.46 0.99
C SER A 10 -5.10 13.04 1.52
N PHE A 11 -6.07 12.22 1.09
CA PHE A 11 -6.17 10.82 1.47
C PHE A 11 -4.97 10.01 0.99
N ILE A 12 -4.55 10.19 -0.27
CA ILE A 12 -3.39 9.49 -0.84
C ILE A 12 -2.12 9.88 -0.09
N LEU A 13 -1.92 11.17 0.21
CA LEU A 13 -0.76 11.62 1.00
C LEU A 13 -0.73 10.96 2.39
N LEU A 14 -1.88 10.92 3.07
CA LEU A 14 -1.99 10.25 4.37
C LEU A 14 -1.72 8.75 4.27
N PHE A 15 -2.23 8.10 3.21
CA PHE A 15 -2.02 6.67 2.95
C PHE A 15 -0.54 6.35 2.71
N VAL A 16 0.17 7.18 1.93
CA VAL A 16 1.62 7.02 1.71
C VAL A 16 2.39 7.16 3.02
N LEU A 17 2.07 8.18 3.84
CA LEU A 17 2.68 8.36 5.15
C LEU A 17 2.44 7.14 6.05
N PHE A 18 1.20 6.64 6.09
CA PHE A 18 0.85 5.44 6.83
C PHE A 18 1.63 4.21 6.36
N GLN A 19 1.80 4.03 5.04
CA GLN A 19 2.59 2.92 4.50
C GLN A 19 4.06 2.99 4.92
N ILE A 20 4.66 4.18 4.92
CA ILE A 20 6.05 4.36 5.36
C ILE A 20 6.20 4.02 6.84
N LEU A 21 5.29 4.52 7.68
CA LEU A 21 5.30 4.25 9.13
C LEU A 21 5.08 2.77 9.42
N SER A 22 4.12 2.13 8.73
CA SER A 22 3.85 0.70 8.85
C SER A 22 5.06 -0.13 8.42
N GLY A 23 5.71 0.23 7.32
CA GLY A 23 6.94 -0.42 6.86
C GLY A 23 8.10 -0.29 7.86
N LEU A 24 8.23 0.87 8.52
CA LEU A 24 9.20 1.07 9.59
C LEU A 24 8.90 0.15 10.78
N VAL A 25 7.65 0.09 11.22
CA VAL A 25 7.23 -0.80 12.31
C VAL A 25 7.52 -2.26 11.97
N LEU A 26 7.22 -2.69 10.74
CA LEU A 26 7.49 -4.05 10.29
C LEU A 26 8.99 -4.35 10.29
N THR A 27 9.81 -3.41 9.84
CA THR A 27 11.27 -3.55 9.85
C THR A 27 11.83 -3.61 11.28
N TYR A 28 11.24 -2.85 12.20
CA TYR A 28 11.62 -2.87 13.61
C TYR A 28 11.21 -4.19 14.31
N ALA A 29 10.04 -4.73 13.96
CA ALA A 29 9.51 -5.96 14.56
C ALA A 29 10.05 -7.25 13.91
N TYR A 30 10.65 -7.14 12.72
CA TYR A 30 11.16 -8.29 11.96
C TYR A 30 12.63 -8.54 12.30
N THR A 31 12.95 -9.76 12.76
CA THR A 31 14.33 -10.23 12.90
C THR A 31 14.70 -11.04 11.67
N PRO A 32 15.69 -10.62 10.85
CA PRO A 32 16.07 -11.37 9.66
C PRO A 32 16.84 -12.64 10.04
N ASP A 33 16.47 -13.77 9.42
CA ASP A 33 17.28 -15.00 9.48
C ASP A 33 18.41 -14.92 8.45
N ILE A 34 19.62 -14.65 8.96
CA ILE A 34 20.81 -14.48 8.13
C ILE A 34 21.36 -15.85 7.68
N GLU A 35 21.19 -16.90 8.49
CA GLU A 35 21.70 -18.24 8.17
C GLU A 35 20.90 -18.85 7.01
N GLU A 36 19.58 -18.72 7.06
CA GLU A 36 18.70 -19.14 5.97
C GLU A 36 18.98 -18.33 4.69
N ALA A 37 19.11 -17.01 4.80
CA ALA A 37 19.43 -16.15 3.66
C ALA A 37 20.78 -16.52 3.00
N TRP A 38 21.79 -16.89 3.80
CA TRP A 38 23.09 -17.33 3.29
C TRP A 38 23.00 -18.67 2.54
N LYS A 39 22.25 -19.64 3.07
CA LYS A 39 22.01 -20.93 2.42
C LYS A 39 21.28 -20.76 1.07
N MET A 40 20.25 -19.91 1.03
CA MET A 40 19.53 -19.59 -0.21
C MET A 40 20.44 -18.91 -1.26
N SER A 41 21.44 -18.15 -0.82
CA SER A 41 22.39 -17.47 -1.71
C SER A 41 23.38 -18.45 -2.35
N ALA A 42 23.76 -19.51 -1.65
CA ALA A 42 24.68 -20.52 -2.16
C ALA A 42 24.06 -21.38 -3.28
N ASP A 43 22.76 -21.63 -3.20
CA ASP A 43 21.99 -22.39 -4.20
C ASP A 43 21.34 -21.49 -5.28
N ALA A 44 21.57 -20.17 -5.24
CA ALA A 44 20.97 -19.24 -6.18
C ALA A 44 21.59 -19.40 -7.58
N PRO A 45 20.77 -19.37 -8.66
CA PRO A 45 21.29 -19.41 -10.02
C PRO A 45 22.21 -18.23 -10.29
N GLN A 46 23.32 -18.49 -10.99
CA GLN A 46 24.34 -17.50 -11.36
C GLN A 46 23.80 -16.39 -12.28
N GLU A 47 22.63 -16.63 -12.89
CA GLU A 47 21.88 -15.66 -13.68
C GLU A 47 20.63 -15.19 -12.93
N THR A 48 20.55 -13.89 -12.71
CA THR A 48 19.37 -13.27 -12.11
C THR A 48 18.28 -13.18 -13.17
N ILE A 49 17.29 -14.09 -13.10
CA ILE A 49 16.06 -13.92 -13.89
C ILE A 49 15.35 -12.69 -13.31
N ILE A 50 15.36 -11.58 -14.04
CA ILE A 50 14.51 -10.42 -13.73
C ILE A 50 13.06 -10.85 -14.01
N ARG A 51 12.47 -11.58 -13.07
CA ARG A 51 11.02 -11.71 -13.01
C ARG A 51 10.50 -10.35 -12.62
N SER A 52 9.85 -9.68 -13.56
CA SER A 52 8.88 -8.64 -13.22
C SER A 52 7.78 -9.32 -12.41
N SER A 53 7.97 -9.47 -11.10
CA SER A 53 6.86 -9.73 -10.20
C SER A 53 5.98 -8.50 -10.35
N GLY A 54 4.85 -8.65 -11.06
CA GLY A 54 3.99 -7.53 -11.43
C GLY A 54 3.85 -6.56 -10.26
N SER A 55 4.28 -5.32 -10.46
CA SER A 55 4.52 -4.41 -9.36
C SER A 55 3.24 -4.24 -8.53
N SER A 56 3.29 -4.71 -7.27
CA SER A 56 2.16 -4.61 -6.35
C SER A 56 1.72 -3.15 -6.11
N PHE A 57 2.56 -2.18 -6.50
CA PHE A 57 2.29 -0.76 -6.38
C PHE A 57 1.00 -0.31 -7.07
N LEU A 58 0.74 -0.76 -8.30
CA LEU A 58 -0.48 -0.37 -9.02
C LEU A 58 -1.74 -0.90 -8.33
N LEU A 59 -1.68 -2.15 -7.84
CA LEU A 59 -2.78 -2.77 -7.10
C LEU A 59 -3.03 -2.04 -5.78
N THR A 60 -1.98 -1.71 -5.03
CA THR A 60 -2.06 -0.91 -3.81
C THR A 60 -2.67 0.47 -4.08
N LEU A 61 -2.29 1.13 -5.17
CA LEU A 61 -2.80 2.44 -5.56
C LEU A 61 -4.28 2.38 -5.97
N LEU A 62 -4.70 1.31 -6.67
CA LEU A 62 -6.10 1.06 -6.99
C LEU A 62 -6.95 0.86 -5.72
N ILE A 63 -6.46 0.09 -4.75
CA ILE A 63 -7.13 -0.11 -3.46
C ILE A 63 -7.25 1.22 -2.71
N ALA A 64 -6.18 2.01 -2.64
CA ALA A 64 -6.19 3.31 -1.98
C ALA A 64 -7.20 4.27 -2.64
N PHE A 65 -7.28 4.27 -3.97
CA PHE A 65 -8.25 5.07 -4.72
C PHE A 65 -9.70 4.61 -4.46
N ALA A 66 -9.94 3.29 -4.43
CA ALA A 66 -11.26 2.74 -4.11
C ALA A 66 -11.68 3.14 -2.67
N ALA A 67 -10.77 3.04 -1.70
CA ALA A 67 -11.00 3.45 -0.32
C ALA A 67 -11.32 4.96 -0.21
N ALA A 68 -10.57 5.81 -0.91
CA ALA A 68 -10.84 7.25 -0.98
C ALA A 68 -12.23 7.54 -1.55
N THR A 69 -12.59 6.86 -2.64
CA THR A 69 -13.90 7.00 -3.29
C THR A 69 -15.02 6.64 -2.31
N ILE A 70 -14.94 5.45 -1.72
CA ILE A 70 -15.94 4.95 -0.77
C ILE A 70 -16.10 5.91 0.41
N THR A 71 -14.99 6.31 1.03
CA THR A 71 -14.97 7.21 2.19
C THR A 71 -15.60 8.56 1.89
N TYR A 72 -15.37 9.12 0.69
CA TYR A 72 -15.95 10.40 0.31
C TYR A 72 -17.48 10.35 0.14
N PHE A 73 -18.01 9.24 -0.38
CA PHE A 73 -19.43 9.12 -0.71
C PHE A 73 -20.31 8.51 0.40
N ILE A 74 -19.73 7.75 1.34
CA ILE A 74 -20.47 7.17 2.49
C ILE A 74 -21.26 8.22 3.28
N PRO A 75 -20.67 9.35 3.72
CA PRO A 75 -21.38 10.32 4.55
C PRO A 75 -22.60 10.90 3.84
N LYS A 76 -22.48 11.18 2.53
CA LYS A 76 -23.57 11.75 1.73
C LYS A 76 -24.78 10.81 1.64
N LYS A 77 -24.55 9.50 1.57
CA LYS A 77 -25.61 8.49 1.50
C LYS A 77 -26.28 8.26 2.86
N LEU A 78 -25.52 8.32 3.96
CA LEU A 78 -26.05 8.18 5.31
C LEU A 78 -26.92 9.38 5.73
N TYR A 79 -26.49 10.61 5.43
CA TYR A 79 -27.29 11.80 5.72
C TYR A 79 -28.56 11.90 4.87
N SER A 80 -28.55 11.41 3.63
CA SER A 80 -29.74 11.36 2.76
C SER A 80 -30.75 10.26 3.14
N SER A 81 -30.37 9.33 4.02
CA SER A 81 -31.23 8.22 4.47
C SER A 81 -31.86 8.48 5.84
N LEU A 82 -31.40 9.52 6.55
CA LEU A 82 -31.86 9.89 7.89
C LEU A 82 -32.81 11.11 7.90
N TYR A 83 -33.11 11.66 6.73
CA TYR A 83 -34.10 12.70 6.46
C TYR A 83 -34.91 12.31 5.21
#